data_AF-A0AAW8J6W1-F1
#
_entry.id   AF-A0AAW8J6W1-F1
#
_cell.length_a   1.000
_cell.length_b   1.000
_cell.length_c   1.000
_cell.angle_alpha   90.00
_cell.angle_beta   90.00
_cell.angle_gamma   90.00
#
_symmetry.space_group_name_H-M   'P 1'
#
loop_
_entity.id
_entity.type
_entity.pdbx_description
1 polymer ?
#
loop_
_entity_poly.entity_id
_entity_poly.type
_entity_poly.pdbx_seq_one_letter_code
_entity_poly.pdbx_strand_id
1 'polypeptide(L)'
;MQKRNLIVYVFLGSVILAVAGFISGFLLEKDQVSSIELSHHGQSIQNSIYTRYQGKIYASVPSNGDYVIPQADPQSFHSLNSDGRYQNRQFAVDRQYAYCGNLVVAGFNPKRTQALDHNYFSDGQNTVYCASMSQRNPDLSGFSEIKQTWLYGWGFANKPQTYIYEQVRLAPSAHPYTAILDADILSNGQKVYYKGLEMPEANPAQLSAIVVPQDDQSIRLSYEFFKDHKSVYFKHNKLALASNDQLYSFYIDGLDQAYLYDPTQGQVFVDHLAFNKKLAPYQVMSHYGGHVNHALFLSKSGVYYYDNQTKQIERAADNPFNMGQWQEIAPLIFSYNNQTYFLQGSERWGGRKGPGLISRSTHLYQLEDAATGPWEKVANVTTHHYAEVWKKGNQYYYFDRLGSTQLIQQTLYLIADRETLNHLIHDELRPDDIRQLVRNDKLLAVKAKEILKATTQYRKLLFGFIALPF
;
A
#
# COMPACT_ATOMS: atom_id res chain seq x y z
N MET A 1 -7.39 -19.53 63.73
CA MET A 1 -8.03 -19.63 62.40
C MET A 1 -8.74 -18.34 61.97
N GLN A 2 -9.57 -17.70 62.80
CA GLN A 2 -10.32 -16.47 62.44
C GLN A 2 -9.49 -15.29 61.91
N LYS A 3 -8.36 -14.93 62.54
CA LYS A 3 -7.52 -13.79 62.09
C LYS A 3 -6.93 -13.99 60.69
N ARG A 4 -6.58 -15.24 60.31
CA ARG A 4 -6.00 -15.55 59.00
C ARG A 4 -7.04 -15.41 57.89
N ASN A 5 -8.27 -15.84 58.14
CA ASN A 5 -9.38 -15.68 57.19
C ASN A 5 -9.77 -14.20 57.03
N LEU A 6 -9.76 -13.40 58.10
CA LEU A 6 -9.99 -11.96 58.02
C LEU A 6 -8.95 -11.25 57.14
N ILE A 7 -7.66 -11.56 57.31
CA ILE A 7 -6.58 -10.99 56.47
C ILE A 7 -6.78 -11.37 55.00
N VAL A 8 -7.16 -12.63 54.72
CA VAL A 8 -7.44 -13.07 53.35
C VAL A 8 -8.64 -12.33 52.75
N TYR A 9 -9.73 -12.13 53.50
CA TYR A 9 -10.89 -11.37 53.01
C TYR A 9 -10.58 -9.90 52.78
N VAL A 10 -9.82 -9.26 53.68
CA VAL A 10 -9.37 -7.87 53.51
C VAL A 10 -8.47 -7.75 52.27
N PHE A 11 -7.54 -8.69 52.08
CA PHE A 11 -6.68 -8.74 50.91
C PHE A 11 -7.50 -8.93 49.62
N LEU A 12 -8.41 -9.92 49.58
CA LEU A 12 -9.26 -10.19 48.42
C LEU A 12 -10.15 -8.99 48.09
N GLY A 13 -10.75 -8.35 49.10
CA GLY A 13 -11.54 -7.13 48.94
C GLY A 13 -10.72 -5.97 48.39
N SER A 14 -9.48 -5.80 48.86
CA SER A 14 -8.57 -4.76 48.33
C SER A 14 -8.18 -5.01 46.87
N VAL A 15 -7.97 -6.27 46.48
CA VAL A 15 -7.69 -6.65 45.09
C VAL A 15 -8.90 -6.38 44.19
N ILE A 16 -10.11 -6.74 44.62
CA ILE A 16 -11.34 -6.48 43.86
C ILE A 16 -11.54 -4.97 43.67
N LEU A 17 -11.34 -4.16 44.73
CA LEU A 17 -11.43 -2.71 44.64
C LEU A 17 -10.36 -2.12 43.69
N ALA A 18 -9.13 -2.61 43.74
CA ALA A 18 -8.06 -2.18 42.84
C ALA A 18 -8.39 -2.53 41.37
N VAL A 19 -8.90 -3.73 41.11
CA VAL A 19 -9.34 -4.15 39.77
C VAL A 19 -10.53 -3.31 39.29
N ALA A 20 -11.51 -3.05 40.17
CA ALA A 20 -12.66 -2.20 39.83
C ALA A 20 -12.24 -0.77 39.49
N GLY A 21 -11.34 -0.17 40.29
CA GLY A 21 -10.77 1.15 40.01
C GLY A 21 -9.89 1.19 38.75
N PHE A 22 -9.21 0.08 38.43
CA PHE A 22 -8.48 -0.05 37.17
C PHE A 22 -9.44 -0.11 35.97
N ILE A 23 -10.51 -0.91 36.05
CA ILE A 23 -11.49 -1.05 34.96
C ILE A 23 -12.31 0.22 34.76
N SER A 24 -12.62 0.95 35.84
CA SER A 24 -13.54 2.10 35.78
C SER A 24 -13.08 3.21 34.83
N GLY A 25 -11.78 3.46 34.72
CA GLY A 25 -11.25 4.46 33.77
C GLY A 25 -11.63 4.13 32.32
N PHE A 26 -11.55 2.86 31.93
CA PHE A 26 -11.94 2.42 30.57
C PHE A 26 -13.46 2.37 30.35
N LEU A 27 -14.24 2.22 31.42
CA LEU A 27 -15.69 2.31 31.33
C LEU A 27 -16.13 3.77 31.14
N LEU A 28 -15.59 4.67 31.96
CA LEU A 28 -15.91 6.11 31.93
C LEU A 28 -15.44 6.80 30.65
N GLU A 29 -14.38 6.29 30.01
CA GLU A 29 -13.97 6.77 28.67
C GLU A 29 -15.13 6.70 27.66
N LYS A 30 -15.99 5.68 27.75
CA LYS A 30 -17.09 5.49 26.79
C LYS A 30 -18.21 6.51 26.95
N ASP A 31 -18.28 7.19 28.08
CA ASP A 31 -19.26 8.25 28.34
C ASP A 31 -18.82 9.59 27.72
N GLN A 32 -17.60 9.67 27.19
CA GLN A 32 -17.13 10.84 26.46
C GLN A 32 -17.85 10.96 25.11
N VAL A 33 -17.90 12.18 24.56
CA VAL A 33 -18.59 12.48 23.29
C VAL A 33 -18.12 11.53 22.20
N SER A 34 -19.06 10.73 21.69
CA SER A 34 -18.76 9.70 20.70
C SER A 34 -18.76 10.27 19.28
N SER A 35 -18.02 9.62 18.37
CA SER A 35 -18.06 9.94 16.94
C SER A 35 -19.46 9.81 16.34
N ILE A 36 -20.29 8.91 16.89
CA ILE A 36 -21.68 8.71 16.47
C ILE A 36 -22.50 9.96 16.80
N GLU A 37 -22.37 10.46 18.02
CA GLU A 37 -23.05 11.68 18.47
C GLU A 37 -22.66 12.90 17.62
N LEU A 38 -21.36 13.05 17.33
CA LEU A 38 -20.86 14.10 16.43
C LEU A 38 -21.40 13.95 15.02
N SER A 39 -21.52 12.73 14.49
CA SER A 39 -22.05 12.49 13.14
C SER A 39 -23.54 12.80 13.02
N HIS A 40 -24.34 12.59 14.07
CA HIS A 40 -25.78 12.82 14.04
C HIS A 40 -26.20 14.24 14.44
N HIS A 41 -25.45 14.88 15.35
CA HIS A 41 -25.85 16.14 15.97
C HIS A 41 -24.82 17.27 15.80
N GLY A 42 -23.63 16.96 15.29
CA GLY A 42 -22.61 17.94 14.98
C GLY A 42 -22.87 18.68 13.67
N GLN A 43 -22.39 19.92 13.60
CA GLN A 43 -22.40 20.72 12.39
C GLN A 43 -21.05 20.62 11.68
N SER A 44 -21.01 19.94 10.54
CA SER A 44 -19.80 19.86 9.69
C SER A 44 -19.39 21.25 9.18
N ILE A 45 -18.08 21.48 9.08
CA ILE A 45 -17.50 22.74 8.64
C ILE A 45 -16.91 22.56 7.23
N GLN A 46 -17.45 23.21 6.22
CA GLN A 46 -16.81 23.44 4.89
C GLN A 46 -16.07 22.23 4.30
N ASN A 47 -16.74 21.08 4.16
CA ASN A 47 -16.17 19.84 3.58
C ASN A 47 -14.81 19.45 4.20
N SER A 48 -14.62 19.74 5.48
CA SER A 48 -13.40 19.48 6.23
C SER A 48 -13.56 18.27 7.16
N ILE A 49 -12.50 17.95 7.90
CA ILE A 49 -12.57 16.96 9.00
C ILE A 49 -13.16 17.56 10.29
N TYR A 50 -13.53 18.83 10.29
CA TYR A 50 -13.92 19.56 11.48
C TYR A 50 -15.43 19.59 11.68
N THR A 51 -15.84 19.40 12.93
CA THR A 51 -17.24 19.42 13.36
C THR A 51 -17.40 20.38 14.53
N ARG A 52 -18.40 21.25 14.46
CA ARG A 52 -18.83 22.09 15.58
C ARG A 52 -19.91 21.38 16.37
N TYR A 53 -19.71 21.23 17.68
CA TYR A 53 -20.69 20.61 18.56
C TYR A 53 -20.61 21.21 19.96
N GLN A 54 -21.77 21.59 20.52
CA GLN A 54 -21.89 22.18 21.86
C GLN A 54 -20.89 23.32 22.16
N GLY A 55 -20.71 24.23 21.19
CA GLY A 55 -19.78 25.37 21.35
C GLY A 55 -18.30 24.98 21.37
N LYS A 56 -17.95 23.77 20.92
CA LYS A 56 -16.56 23.30 20.75
C LYS A 56 -16.30 22.90 19.30
N ILE A 57 -15.03 22.88 18.92
CA ILE A 57 -14.57 22.36 17.64
C ILE A 57 -13.90 21.01 17.85
N TYR A 58 -14.26 20.06 17.02
CA TYR A 58 -13.69 18.72 16.97
C TYR A 58 -13.02 18.48 15.61
N ALA A 59 -11.89 17.80 15.58
CA ALA A 59 -11.28 17.28 14.36
C ALA A 59 -11.37 15.75 14.34
N SER A 60 -11.77 15.19 13.21
CA SER A 60 -11.76 13.75 13.02
C SER A 60 -10.36 13.27 12.66
N VAL A 61 -9.85 12.29 13.42
CA VAL A 61 -8.56 11.66 13.17
C VAL A 61 -8.80 10.19 12.79
N PRO A 62 -8.60 9.80 11.52
CA PRO A 62 -8.81 8.42 11.08
C PRO A 62 -8.03 7.43 11.96
N SER A 63 -8.66 6.29 12.24
CA SER A 63 -8.16 5.25 13.16
C SER A 63 -8.02 5.65 14.64
N ASN A 64 -8.40 6.87 15.03
CA ASN A 64 -8.36 7.32 16.42
C ASN A 64 -9.64 8.02 16.91
N GLY A 65 -10.55 8.38 16.00
CA GLY A 65 -11.81 9.06 16.29
C GLY A 65 -11.63 10.57 16.43
N ASP A 66 -12.59 11.24 17.05
CA ASP A 66 -12.61 12.70 17.10
C ASP A 66 -11.86 13.27 18.32
N TYR A 67 -11.30 14.46 18.13
CA TYR A 67 -10.56 15.21 19.14
C TYR A 67 -11.12 16.61 19.27
N VAL A 68 -11.51 16.99 20.48
CA VAL A 68 -11.76 18.40 20.79
C VAL A 68 -10.46 19.19 20.59
N ILE A 69 -10.59 20.43 20.09
CA ILE A 69 -9.50 21.40 19.97
C ILE A 69 -9.71 22.47 21.05
N PRO A 70 -9.08 22.36 22.23
CA PRO A 70 -9.39 23.26 23.36
C PRO A 70 -9.08 24.74 23.07
N GLN A 71 -8.10 25.00 22.20
CA GLN A 71 -7.66 26.36 21.85
C GLN A 71 -8.54 27.00 20.77
N ALA A 72 -9.37 26.22 20.08
CA ALA A 72 -10.17 26.71 18.97
C ALA A 72 -11.21 27.73 19.44
N ASP A 73 -11.24 28.89 18.78
CA ASP A 73 -12.35 29.82 18.89
C ASP A 73 -13.46 29.44 17.90
N PRO A 74 -14.58 28.85 18.36
CA PRO A 74 -15.62 28.38 17.46
C PRO A 74 -16.24 29.52 16.64
N GLN A 75 -16.23 30.77 17.12
CA GLN A 75 -16.87 31.85 16.39
C GLN A 75 -16.12 32.24 15.12
N SER A 76 -14.79 32.20 15.17
CA SER A 76 -13.92 32.58 14.04
C SER A 76 -13.33 31.39 13.29
N PHE A 77 -13.53 30.15 13.78
CA PHE A 77 -13.00 28.94 13.17
C PHE A 77 -13.59 28.69 11.77
N HIS A 78 -12.70 28.53 10.80
CA HIS A 78 -13.06 28.14 9.43
C HIS A 78 -11.95 27.31 8.78
N SER A 79 -12.36 26.44 7.86
CA SER A 79 -11.47 25.62 7.04
C SER A 79 -10.89 26.46 5.90
N LEU A 80 -9.68 26.09 5.46
CA LEU A 80 -9.07 26.63 4.24
C LEU A 80 -9.40 25.77 3.00
N ASN A 81 -10.19 24.69 3.15
CA ASN A 81 -10.66 23.84 2.06
C ASN A 81 -11.80 24.50 1.26
N SER A 82 -11.49 25.56 0.52
CA SER A 82 -12.49 26.33 -0.23
C SER A 82 -13.03 25.62 -1.47
N ASP A 83 -12.31 24.65 -2.02
CA ASP A 83 -12.68 23.93 -3.25
C ASP A 83 -13.36 22.57 -2.98
N GLY A 84 -13.47 22.18 -1.71
CA GLY A 84 -14.13 20.94 -1.28
C GLY A 84 -13.37 19.68 -1.69
N ARG A 85 -12.11 19.79 -2.11
CA ARG A 85 -11.29 18.62 -2.47
C ARG A 85 -10.92 17.82 -1.23
N TYR A 86 -10.46 16.59 -1.47
CA TYR A 86 -9.97 15.74 -0.39
C TYR A 86 -8.67 16.31 0.20
N GLN A 87 -7.84 16.93 -0.65
CA GLN A 87 -6.68 17.69 -0.24
C GLN A 87 -7.11 18.88 0.63
N ASN A 88 -6.26 19.29 1.56
CA ASN A 88 -6.42 20.47 2.42
C ASN A 88 -7.53 20.42 3.50
N ARG A 89 -8.44 19.45 3.46
CA ARG A 89 -9.57 19.31 4.41
C ARG A 89 -9.18 19.22 5.89
N GLN A 90 -7.92 18.92 6.17
CA GLN A 90 -7.34 18.74 7.49
C GLN A 90 -6.78 20.04 8.10
N PHE A 91 -6.86 21.17 7.41
CA PHE A 91 -6.27 22.42 7.88
C PHE A 91 -7.31 23.52 8.06
N ALA A 92 -7.21 24.25 9.16
CA ALA A 92 -8.14 25.31 9.51
C ALA A 92 -7.44 26.42 10.27
N VAL A 93 -8.10 27.56 10.38
CA VAL A 93 -7.65 28.71 11.15
C VAL A 93 -8.81 29.28 11.96
N ASP A 94 -8.46 29.96 13.05
CA ASP A 94 -9.36 30.88 13.75
C ASP A 94 -8.68 32.25 13.91
N ARG A 95 -9.22 33.15 14.72
CA ARG A 95 -8.63 34.49 14.91
C ARG A 95 -7.22 34.49 15.55
N GLN A 96 -6.80 33.40 16.20
CA GLN A 96 -5.56 33.29 16.98
C GLN A 96 -4.58 32.23 16.45
N TYR A 97 -5.08 31.10 15.94
CA TYR A 97 -4.26 29.93 15.62
C TYR A 97 -4.57 29.33 14.25
N ALA A 98 -3.57 28.65 13.70
CA ALA A 98 -3.72 27.70 12.60
C ALA A 98 -3.63 26.27 13.14
N TYR A 99 -4.34 25.34 12.50
CA TYR A 99 -4.50 23.96 12.95
C TYR A 99 -4.23 22.98 11.81
N CYS A 100 -3.46 21.94 12.10
CA CYS A 100 -3.33 20.75 11.27
C CYS A 100 -3.92 19.57 12.06
N GLY A 101 -5.07 19.06 11.62
CA GLY A 101 -5.88 18.21 12.47
C GLY A 101 -6.29 18.92 13.76
N ASN A 102 -6.18 18.24 14.88
CA ASN A 102 -6.49 18.82 16.19
C ASN A 102 -5.30 19.57 16.83
N LEU A 103 -4.17 19.74 16.13
CA LEU A 103 -2.95 20.28 16.69
C LEU A 103 -2.64 21.68 16.13
N VAL A 104 -2.21 22.58 17.00
CA VAL A 104 -1.81 23.95 16.65
C VAL A 104 -0.51 23.92 15.84
N VAL A 105 -0.48 24.68 14.74
CA VAL A 105 0.73 24.92 13.95
C VAL A 105 1.48 26.13 14.51
N ALA A 106 2.55 25.86 15.26
CA ALA A 106 3.25 26.89 16.02
C ALA A 106 3.90 27.98 15.14
N GLY A 107 3.62 29.24 15.48
CA GLY A 107 4.21 30.43 14.85
C GLY A 107 3.52 30.90 13.57
N PHE A 108 2.43 30.27 13.16
CA PHE A 108 1.63 30.72 12.01
C PHE A 108 0.80 31.97 12.35
N ASN A 109 0.73 32.90 11.41
CA ASN A 109 -0.21 34.02 11.44
C ASN A 109 -1.53 33.63 10.75
N PRO A 110 -2.61 33.34 11.50
CA PRO A 110 -3.85 32.85 10.91
C PRO A 110 -4.51 33.84 9.96
N LYS A 111 -4.32 35.16 10.17
CA LYS A 111 -4.92 36.20 9.31
C LYS A 111 -4.32 36.23 7.90
N ARG A 112 -3.11 35.68 7.73
CA ARG A 112 -2.40 35.61 6.44
C ARG A 112 -2.30 34.19 5.90
N THR A 113 -2.79 33.22 6.65
CA THR A 113 -2.64 31.81 6.28
C THR A 113 -3.54 31.47 5.11
N GLN A 114 -2.97 30.82 4.12
CA GLN A 114 -3.67 30.34 2.92
C GLN A 114 -3.20 28.93 2.57
N ALA A 115 -4.07 28.17 1.91
CA ALA A 115 -3.68 26.95 1.23
C ALA A 115 -2.87 27.30 -0.03
N LEU A 116 -1.79 26.56 -0.30
CA LEU A 116 -0.97 26.73 -1.50
C LEU A 116 -1.40 25.75 -2.60
N ASP A 117 -1.36 24.45 -2.32
CA ASP A 117 -2.04 23.32 -2.97
C ASP A 117 -1.54 22.03 -2.27
N HIS A 118 -2.09 20.87 -2.60
CA HIS A 118 -1.56 19.54 -2.23
C HIS A 118 -1.07 19.46 -0.77
N ASN A 119 -1.91 19.90 0.16
CA ASN A 119 -1.70 19.80 1.60
C ASN A 119 -0.62 20.73 2.18
N TYR A 120 -0.23 21.77 1.44
CA TYR A 120 0.67 22.82 1.91
C TYR A 120 -0.06 24.11 2.27
N PHE A 121 0.39 24.73 3.35
CA PHE A 121 -0.18 25.95 3.89
C PHE A 121 0.92 26.95 4.23
N SER A 122 0.66 28.22 3.99
CA SER A 122 1.62 29.29 4.27
C SER A 122 0.95 30.55 4.78
N ASP A 123 1.60 31.23 5.72
CA ASP A 123 1.22 32.57 6.19
C ASP A 123 2.09 33.70 5.55
N GLY A 124 2.91 33.34 4.56
CA GLY A 124 3.89 34.19 3.89
C GLY A 124 5.27 34.23 4.54
N GLN A 125 5.41 33.82 5.81
CA GLN A 125 6.71 33.71 6.51
C GLN A 125 7.07 32.25 6.79
N ASN A 126 6.08 31.43 7.10
CA ASN A 126 6.17 30.05 7.49
C ASN A 126 5.35 29.21 6.52
N THR A 127 5.88 28.04 6.17
CA THR A 127 5.19 27.10 5.30
C THR A 127 5.27 25.70 5.90
N VAL A 128 4.15 24.98 5.84
CA VAL A 128 4.02 23.65 6.44
C VAL A 128 3.32 22.71 5.46
N TYR A 129 3.80 21.49 5.38
CA TYR A 129 3.04 20.36 4.87
C TYR A 129 2.25 19.76 6.03
N CYS A 130 0.93 19.64 5.86
CA CYS A 130 0.06 18.97 6.82
C CYS A 130 -0.57 17.77 6.13
N ALA A 131 -0.16 16.54 6.44
CA ALA A 131 -0.60 15.35 5.69
C ALA A 131 -2.13 15.22 5.62
N SER A 132 -2.69 14.72 4.51
CA SER A 132 -4.14 14.48 4.35
C SER A 132 -4.65 13.20 5.02
N MET A 133 -3.72 12.34 5.43
CA MET A 133 -3.96 11.06 6.11
C MET A 133 -3.27 11.06 7.46
N SER A 134 -3.90 10.44 8.46
CA SER A 134 -3.27 10.25 9.75
C SER A 134 -2.30 9.06 9.72
N GLN A 135 -1.24 9.15 10.50
CA GLN A 135 -0.29 8.06 10.74
C GLN A 135 -0.16 7.81 12.23
N ARG A 136 0.31 6.62 12.61
CA ARG A 136 0.52 6.28 14.02
C ARG A 136 1.50 7.28 14.63
N ASN A 137 1.15 7.81 15.80
CA ASN A 137 1.98 8.73 16.54
C ASN A 137 3.23 7.98 17.08
N PRO A 138 4.44 8.30 16.60
CA PRO A 138 5.66 7.64 17.05
C PRO A 138 6.03 8.01 18.49
N ASP A 139 5.55 9.14 18.99
CA ASP A 139 5.90 9.67 20.31
C ASP A 139 5.08 9.04 21.44
N LEU A 140 4.03 8.27 21.11
CA LEU A 140 3.18 7.60 22.09
C LEU A 140 3.51 6.11 22.19
N SER A 141 4.14 5.73 23.31
CA SER A 141 4.36 4.32 23.64
C SER A 141 3.08 3.61 24.10
N GLY A 142 3.03 2.28 24.00
CA GLY A 142 1.86 1.50 24.41
C GLY A 142 1.53 1.61 25.91
N PHE A 143 2.54 1.74 26.78
CA PHE A 143 2.28 1.92 28.22
C PHE A 143 1.74 3.33 28.53
N SER A 144 2.26 4.36 27.87
CA SER A 144 1.73 5.73 28.01
C SER A 144 0.32 5.84 27.47
N GLU A 145 -0.01 5.14 26.38
CA GLU A 145 -1.37 5.05 25.84
C GLU A 145 -2.35 4.50 26.89
N ILE A 146 -2.09 3.31 27.45
CA ILE A 146 -2.96 2.68 28.45
C ILE A 146 -3.18 3.61 29.66
N LYS A 147 -2.11 4.20 30.19
CA LYS A 147 -2.19 5.12 31.33
C LYS A 147 -3.03 6.36 30.99
N GLN A 148 -2.83 6.93 29.80
CA GLN A 148 -3.52 8.14 29.38
C GLN A 148 -5.00 7.87 29.07
N THR A 149 -5.33 6.74 28.43
CA THR A 149 -6.71 6.27 28.24
C THR A 149 -7.44 6.17 29.57
N TRP A 150 -6.82 5.52 30.56
CA TRP A 150 -7.40 5.38 31.89
C TRP A 150 -7.65 6.74 32.55
N LEU A 151 -6.66 7.66 32.51
CA LEU A 151 -6.81 9.01 33.06
C LEU A 151 -7.85 9.85 32.30
N TYR A 152 -7.98 9.66 30.99
CA TYR A 152 -8.95 10.35 30.15
C TYR A 152 -10.38 9.99 30.53
N GLY A 153 -10.68 8.72 30.80
CA GLY A 153 -12.00 8.32 31.28
C GLY A 153 -12.38 8.98 32.61
N TRP A 154 -11.42 9.18 33.50
CA TRP A 154 -11.62 9.94 34.73
C TRP A 154 -11.61 11.47 34.56
N GLY A 155 -11.40 11.97 33.34
CA GLY A 155 -11.30 13.41 33.07
C GLY A 155 -10.02 14.06 33.60
N PHE A 156 -9.01 13.28 33.98
CA PHE A 156 -7.72 13.77 34.50
C PHE A 156 -6.67 14.02 33.41
N ALA A 157 -6.91 13.56 32.19
CA ALA A 157 -6.03 13.77 31.05
C ALA A 157 -6.84 13.99 29.77
N ASN A 158 -6.17 14.47 28.72
CA ASN A 158 -6.73 14.48 27.36
C ASN A 158 -6.70 13.07 26.76
N LYS A 159 -7.60 12.82 25.80
CA LYS A 159 -7.62 11.61 24.98
C LYS A 159 -6.22 11.32 24.40
N PRO A 160 -5.71 10.09 24.49
CA PRO A 160 -4.39 9.74 23.96
C PRO A 160 -4.35 9.91 22.44
N GLN A 161 -3.32 10.59 21.93
CA GLN A 161 -3.15 10.84 20.49
C GLN A 161 -2.35 9.70 19.86
N THR A 162 -2.99 8.59 19.51
CA THR A 162 -2.35 7.40 18.91
C THR A 162 -2.11 7.55 17.40
N TYR A 163 -2.84 8.45 16.73
CA TYR A 163 -2.63 8.84 15.34
C TYR A 163 -2.56 10.36 15.22
N ILE A 164 -1.76 10.87 14.29
CA ILE A 164 -1.62 12.31 14.02
C ILE A 164 -1.60 12.56 12.52
N TYR A 165 -2.07 13.75 12.12
CA TYR A 165 -1.72 14.32 10.83
C TYR A 165 -0.29 14.85 10.91
N GLU A 166 0.61 14.26 10.14
CA GLU A 166 2.02 14.64 10.14
C GLU A 166 2.19 16.10 9.69
N GLN A 167 3.03 16.84 10.42
CA GLN A 167 3.34 18.23 10.14
C GLN A 167 4.83 18.37 9.85
N VAL A 168 5.16 18.81 8.65
CA VAL A 168 6.56 19.05 8.25
C VAL A 168 6.72 20.52 7.89
N ARG A 169 7.49 21.26 8.70
CA ARG A 169 7.78 22.67 8.45
C ARG A 169 8.90 22.79 7.41
N LEU A 170 8.67 23.61 6.39
CA LEU A 170 9.67 23.88 5.37
C LEU A 170 10.65 24.94 5.86
N ALA A 171 11.84 24.95 5.27
CA ALA A 171 12.83 25.99 5.54
C ALA A 171 12.26 27.38 5.20
N PRO A 172 12.56 28.43 5.99
CA PRO A 172 12.21 29.79 5.60
C PRO A 172 12.79 30.15 4.24
N SER A 173 12.03 30.91 3.44
CA SER A 173 12.47 31.39 2.14
C SER A 173 12.06 32.83 1.91
N ALA A 174 12.90 33.58 1.20
CA ALA A 174 12.55 34.90 0.68
C ALA A 174 11.66 34.83 -0.57
N HIS A 175 11.58 33.65 -1.20
CA HIS A 175 10.74 33.41 -2.37
C HIS A 175 9.49 32.62 -1.97
N PRO A 176 8.33 32.95 -2.54
CA PRO A 176 7.10 32.23 -2.24
C PRO A 176 7.21 30.78 -2.71
N TYR A 177 6.62 29.88 -1.94
CA TYR A 177 6.46 28.49 -2.33
C TYR A 177 5.26 28.32 -3.27
N THR A 178 5.41 27.50 -4.29
CA THR A 178 4.35 27.16 -5.25
C THR A 178 4.35 25.66 -5.53
N ALA A 179 3.18 25.08 -5.76
CA ALA A 179 3.07 23.75 -6.32
C ALA A 179 3.62 23.76 -7.75
N ILE A 180 4.40 22.74 -8.10
CA ILE A 180 5.03 22.63 -9.43
C ILE A 180 4.59 21.39 -10.20
N LEU A 181 3.91 20.45 -9.55
CA LEU A 181 3.36 19.22 -10.12
C LEU A 181 2.02 18.90 -9.45
N ASP A 182 1.18 18.10 -10.10
CA ASP A 182 -0.04 17.55 -9.50
C ASP A 182 0.30 16.39 -8.54
N ALA A 183 1.04 16.71 -7.49
CA ALA A 183 1.53 15.83 -6.45
C ALA A 183 1.81 16.66 -5.18
N ASP A 184 2.10 16.03 -4.04
CA ASP A 184 2.52 16.71 -2.80
C ASP A 184 3.94 17.33 -2.94
N ILE A 185 4.20 18.09 -4.01
CA ILE A 185 5.48 18.71 -4.35
C ILE A 185 5.37 20.24 -4.39
N LEU A 186 6.25 20.90 -3.63
CA LEU A 186 6.32 22.35 -3.53
C LEU A 186 7.75 22.84 -3.83
N SER A 187 7.87 24.04 -4.38
CA SER A 187 9.16 24.66 -4.67
C SER A 187 9.14 26.15 -4.38
N ASN A 188 10.27 26.71 -3.95
CA ASN A 188 10.50 28.14 -3.83
C ASN A 188 11.36 28.69 -4.99
N GLY A 189 11.48 27.95 -6.09
CA GLY A 189 12.34 28.25 -7.23
C GLY A 189 13.82 27.89 -7.06
N GLN A 190 14.26 27.52 -5.85
CA GLN A 190 15.64 27.09 -5.57
C GLN A 190 15.71 25.64 -5.08
N LYS A 191 14.76 25.24 -4.23
CA LYS A 191 14.67 23.91 -3.62
C LYS A 191 13.29 23.32 -3.88
N VAL A 192 13.25 21.99 -4.01
CA VAL A 192 12.02 21.22 -4.16
C VAL A 192 11.79 20.40 -2.89
N TYR A 193 10.52 20.25 -2.50
CA TYR A 193 10.10 19.46 -1.35
C TYR A 193 8.99 18.50 -1.76
N TYR A 194 9.09 17.23 -1.36
CA TYR A 194 8.01 16.24 -1.46
C TYR A 194 7.50 15.95 -0.04
N LYS A 195 6.20 16.17 0.21
CA LYS A 195 5.59 16.09 1.55
C LYS A 195 6.36 16.86 2.64
N GLY A 196 6.88 18.04 2.28
CA GLY A 196 7.71 18.88 3.15
C GLY A 196 9.16 18.44 3.32
N LEU A 197 9.57 17.28 2.78
CA LEU A 197 10.95 16.79 2.82
C LEU A 197 11.72 17.26 1.57
N GLU A 198 12.89 17.86 1.76
CA GLU A 198 13.72 18.36 0.66
C GLU A 198 14.14 17.24 -0.29
N MET A 199 14.01 17.48 -1.59
CA MET A 199 14.51 16.60 -2.66
C MET A 199 15.94 17.04 -3.03
N PRO A 200 16.99 16.28 -2.67
CA PRO A 200 18.37 16.74 -2.80
C PRO A 200 18.77 17.01 -4.26
N GLU A 201 19.25 18.23 -4.53
CA GLU A 201 19.74 18.65 -5.86
C GLU A 201 18.67 18.64 -6.98
N ALA A 202 17.38 18.55 -6.64
CA ALA A 202 16.29 18.59 -7.61
C ALA A 202 16.20 19.96 -8.29
N ASN A 203 16.13 19.97 -9.62
CA ASN A 203 15.93 21.19 -10.38
C ASN A 203 14.42 21.51 -10.48
N PRO A 204 13.92 22.58 -9.82
CA PRO A 204 12.49 22.89 -9.82
C PRO A 204 11.92 23.23 -11.19
N ALA A 205 12.73 23.79 -12.10
CA ALA A 205 12.26 24.20 -13.43
C ALA A 205 12.15 23.03 -14.42
N GLN A 206 12.71 21.87 -14.09
CA GLN A 206 12.84 20.72 -14.98
C GLN A 206 12.28 19.44 -14.37
N LEU A 207 11.77 19.50 -13.15
CA LEU A 207 11.21 18.34 -12.49
C LEU A 207 9.90 17.93 -13.17
N SER A 208 9.77 16.63 -13.42
CA SER A 208 8.59 16.02 -14.02
C SER A 208 8.34 14.65 -13.38
N ALA A 209 7.10 14.19 -13.42
CA ALA A 209 6.75 12.82 -13.04
C ALA A 209 7.18 11.83 -14.14
N ILE A 210 7.66 10.65 -13.73
CA ILE A 210 7.98 9.57 -14.68
C ILE A 210 6.69 8.94 -15.20
N VAL A 211 6.67 8.57 -16.48
CA VAL A 211 5.51 7.95 -17.13
C VAL A 211 5.24 6.55 -16.59
N VAL A 212 3.96 6.18 -16.55
CA VAL A 212 3.46 4.86 -16.15
C VAL A 212 2.58 4.33 -17.29
N PRO A 213 3.16 3.58 -18.25
CA PRO A 213 2.39 2.92 -19.29
C PRO A 213 1.35 1.97 -18.68
N GLN A 214 0.16 1.94 -19.25
CA GLN A 214 -0.94 1.06 -18.84
C GLN A 214 -1.18 -0.03 -19.90
N ASP A 215 -1.84 -1.13 -19.51
CA ASP A 215 -2.18 -2.24 -20.41
C ASP A 215 -3.10 -1.80 -21.56
N ASP A 216 -3.93 -0.77 -21.35
CA ASP A 216 -4.80 -0.18 -22.37
C ASP A 216 -4.08 0.82 -23.29
N GLN A 217 -2.75 0.86 -23.24
CA GLN A 217 -1.86 1.78 -23.97
C GLN A 217 -1.98 3.26 -23.55
N SER A 218 -2.81 3.58 -22.56
CA SER A 218 -2.80 4.91 -21.95
C SER A 218 -1.52 5.13 -21.15
N ILE A 219 -1.15 6.41 -21.00
CA ILE A 219 0.02 6.81 -20.21
C ILE A 219 -0.48 7.62 -19.04
N ARG A 220 -0.16 7.15 -17.83
CA ARG A 220 -0.35 7.91 -16.59
C ARG A 220 0.98 8.50 -16.12
N LEU A 221 0.91 9.38 -15.14
CA LEU A 221 2.10 9.91 -14.49
C LEU A 221 2.26 9.26 -13.11
N SER A 222 3.51 9.00 -12.73
CA SER A 222 3.83 8.44 -11.42
C SER A 222 3.60 9.48 -10.33
N TYR A 223 3.01 9.04 -9.22
CA TYR A 223 2.88 9.84 -8.00
C TYR A 223 4.08 9.69 -7.06
N GLU A 224 5.02 8.79 -7.38
CA GLU A 224 6.13 8.43 -6.51
C GLU A 224 7.49 8.57 -7.20
N PHE A 225 7.59 8.43 -8.53
CA PHE A 225 8.84 8.61 -9.27
C PHE A 225 8.86 9.91 -10.06
N PHE A 226 9.93 10.67 -9.87
CA PHE A 226 10.15 11.96 -10.53
C PHE A 226 11.54 12.00 -11.15
N LYS A 227 11.74 12.87 -12.13
CA LYS A 227 13.05 13.14 -12.72
C LYS A 227 13.20 14.59 -13.11
N ASP A 228 14.43 15.07 -13.04
CA ASP A 228 14.88 16.26 -13.77
C ASP A 228 15.81 15.81 -14.92
N HIS A 229 16.54 16.70 -15.60
CA HIS A 229 17.44 16.28 -16.69
C HIS A 229 18.68 15.49 -16.23
N LYS A 230 19.01 15.48 -14.93
CA LYS A 230 20.23 14.86 -14.41
C LYS A 230 19.93 13.66 -13.51
N SER A 231 18.93 13.77 -12.66
CA SER A 231 18.70 12.87 -11.53
C SER A 231 17.28 12.30 -11.54
N VAL A 232 17.14 11.14 -10.92
CA VAL A 232 15.87 10.45 -10.71
C VAL A 232 15.59 10.35 -9.22
N TYR A 233 14.31 10.42 -8.84
CA TYR A 233 13.87 10.46 -7.45
C TYR A 233 12.74 9.45 -7.23
N PHE A 234 12.79 8.74 -6.10
CA PHE A 234 11.62 8.09 -5.51
C PHE A 234 11.18 8.92 -4.31
N LYS A 235 10.01 9.56 -4.41
CA LYS A 235 9.53 10.57 -3.46
C LYS A 235 10.60 11.66 -3.32
N HIS A 236 11.13 11.89 -2.12
CA HIS A 236 12.23 12.81 -1.90
C HIS A 236 13.63 12.19 -2.05
N ASN A 237 13.74 10.86 -2.18
CA ASN A 237 15.03 10.18 -2.22
C ASN A 237 15.63 10.24 -3.63
N LYS A 238 16.80 10.86 -3.76
CA LYS A 238 17.59 10.82 -4.98
C LYS A 238 18.15 9.41 -5.21
N LEU A 239 17.89 8.85 -6.38
CA LEU A 239 18.35 7.52 -6.76
C LEU A 239 19.74 7.58 -7.40
N ALA A 240 20.51 6.51 -7.23
CA ALA A 240 21.79 6.31 -7.91
C ALA A 240 21.60 5.90 -9.39
N LEU A 241 20.82 6.71 -10.13
CA LEU A 241 20.45 6.51 -11.52
C LEU A 241 20.48 7.86 -12.25
N ALA A 242 21.12 7.89 -13.42
CA ALA A 242 21.08 9.05 -14.28
C ALA A 242 19.72 9.16 -14.97
N SER A 243 19.19 10.37 -15.07
CA SER A 243 17.93 10.60 -15.79
C SER A 243 18.08 10.33 -17.28
N ASN A 244 17.04 9.76 -17.88
CA ASN A 244 16.88 9.64 -19.33
C ASN A 244 15.39 9.58 -19.70
N ASP A 245 15.07 9.69 -20.99
CA ASP A 245 13.69 9.78 -21.49
C ASP A 245 13.01 8.43 -21.72
N GLN A 246 13.75 7.32 -21.59
CA GLN A 246 13.21 5.97 -21.74
C GLN A 246 12.81 5.33 -20.41
N LEU A 247 13.10 5.99 -19.28
CA LEU A 247 12.65 5.55 -17.96
C LEU A 247 11.14 5.48 -17.90
N TYR A 248 10.62 4.37 -17.37
CA TYR A 248 9.21 4.26 -17.03
C TYR A 248 9.03 3.57 -15.68
N SER A 249 7.96 3.94 -15.00
CA SER A 249 7.52 3.28 -13.78
C SER A 249 6.35 2.36 -14.09
N PHE A 250 6.17 1.33 -13.28
CA PHE A 250 5.02 0.43 -13.40
C PHE A 250 4.66 -0.14 -12.03
N TYR A 251 3.44 -0.65 -11.96
CA TYR A 251 2.90 -1.39 -10.83
C TYR A 251 2.45 -2.75 -11.35
N ILE A 252 2.47 -3.75 -10.48
CA ILE A 252 1.89 -5.06 -10.80
C ILE A 252 0.68 -5.22 -9.91
N ASP A 253 -0.49 -5.47 -10.50
CA ASP A 253 -1.75 -5.56 -9.76
C ASP A 253 -1.65 -6.55 -8.60
N GLY A 254 -2.20 -6.16 -7.45
CA GLY A 254 -2.10 -6.97 -6.22
C GLY A 254 -0.74 -6.91 -5.51
N LEU A 255 0.27 -6.22 -6.08
CA LEU A 255 1.54 -5.91 -5.41
C LEU A 255 1.60 -4.42 -5.05
N ASP A 256 1.74 -4.11 -3.76
CA ASP A 256 1.82 -2.74 -3.23
C ASP A 256 3.24 -2.13 -3.37
N GLN A 257 3.88 -2.29 -4.53
CA GLN A 257 5.24 -1.80 -4.78
C GLN A 257 5.33 -1.00 -6.07
N ALA A 258 6.03 0.13 -6.02
CA ALA A 258 6.32 0.92 -7.21
C ALA A 258 7.65 0.47 -7.81
N TYR A 259 7.66 0.13 -9.09
CA TYR A 259 8.87 -0.21 -9.80
C TYR A 259 9.27 0.91 -10.76
N LEU A 260 10.58 1.04 -10.96
CA LEU A 260 11.17 1.90 -11.98
C LEU A 260 12.12 1.05 -12.82
N TYR A 261 11.99 1.15 -14.14
CA TYR A 261 12.83 0.43 -15.09
C TYR A 261 13.57 1.39 -16.01
N ASP A 262 14.88 1.15 -16.14
CA ASP A 262 15.73 1.77 -17.15
C ASP A 262 16.00 0.78 -18.29
N PRO A 263 15.30 0.89 -19.43
CA PRO A 263 15.49 -0.02 -20.55
C PRO A 263 16.87 0.12 -21.22
N THR A 264 17.58 1.24 -21.03
CA THR A 264 18.91 1.44 -21.65
C THR A 264 19.97 0.57 -20.99
N GLN A 265 19.88 0.37 -19.67
CA GLN A 265 20.84 -0.40 -18.87
C GLN A 265 20.25 -1.74 -18.39
N GLY A 266 18.94 -1.95 -18.56
CA GLY A 266 18.19 -3.02 -17.89
C GLY A 266 18.28 -2.90 -16.37
N GLN A 267 18.31 -1.69 -15.82
CA GLN A 267 18.40 -1.48 -14.38
C GLN A 267 16.99 -1.37 -13.79
N VAL A 268 16.80 -1.95 -12.61
CA VAL A 268 15.51 -1.95 -11.90
C VAL A 268 15.68 -1.30 -10.53
N PHE A 269 14.65 -0.57 -10.12
CA PHE A 269 14.44 -0.15 -8.74
C PHE A 269 13.06 -0.60 -8.27
N VAL A 270 12.97 -0.93 -6.98
CA VAL A 270 11.71 -1.08 -6.26
C VAL A 270 11.71 -0.03 -5.16
N ASP A 271 10.72 0.86 -5.17
CA ASP A 271 10.75 2.09 -4.39
C ASP A 271 12.07 2.86 -4.60
N HIS A 272 12.87 3.05 -3.55
CA HIS A 272 14.21 3.66 -3.61
C HIS A 272 15.35 2.64 -3.72
N LEU A 273 15.06 1.33 -3.64
CA LEU A 273 16.06 0.27 -3.58
C LEU A 273 16.49 -0.15 -5.00
N ALA A 274 17.79 -0.08 -5.26
CA ALA A 274 18.37 -0.50 -6.53
C ALA A 274 18.62 -2.01 -6.56
N PHE A 275 18.25 -2.67 -7.65
CA PHE A 275 18.77 -3.99 -7.97
C PHE A 275 20.28 -3.92 -8.20
N ASN A 276 21.00 -5.00 -7.92
CA ASN A 276 22.46 -4.99 -8.05
C ASN A 276 22.87 -4.74 -9.50
N LYS A 277 23.44 -3.56 -9.78
CA LYS A 277 23.84 -3.12 -11.12
C LYS A 277 24.83 -4.07 -11.81
N LYS A 278 25.65 -4.82 -11.06
CA LYS A 278 26.60 -5.79 -11.65
C LYS A 278 25.91 -7.01 -12.29
N LEU A 279 24.65 -7.25 -11.94
CA LEU A 279 23.87 -8.37 -12.49
C LEU A 279 22.89 -7.91 -13.57
N ALA A 280 22.81 -6.60 -13.85
CA ALA A 280 22.07 -6.08 -15.00
C ALA A 280 22.70 -6.58 -16.33
N PRO A 281 21.94 -6.62 -17.45
CA PRO A 281 20.56 -6.18 -17.58
C PRO A 281 19.58 -7.18 -16.96
N TYR A 282 18.58 -6.63 -16.27
CA TYR A 282 17.40 -7.34 -15.82
C TYR A 282 16.29 -7.21 -16.86
N GLN A 283 15.46 -8.24 -17.00
CA GLN A 283 14.21 -8.23 -17.76
C GLN A 283 13.07 -8.49 -16.78
N VAL A 284 12.03 -7.65 -16.84
CA VAL A 284 10.78 -7.91 -16.10
C VAL A 284 10.14 -9.16 -16.69
N MET A 285 9.80 -10.14 -15.86
CA MET A 285 9.25 -11.40 -16.36
C MET A 285 7.80 -11.23 -16.85
N SER A 286 7.00 -10.46 -16.13
CA SER A 286 5.63 -10.09 -16.52
C SER A 286 5.19 -8.85 -15.76
N HIS A 287 4.31 -8.04 -16.35
CA HIS A 287 3.67 -6.91 -15.71
C HIS A 287 2.31 -7.26 -15.10
N TYR A 288 1.83 -8.50 -15.26
CA TYR A 288 0.53 -8.93 -14.78
C TYR A 288 0.59 -9.50 -13.35
N GLY A 289 -0.49 -9.28 -12.59
CA GLY A 289 -0.52 -9.54 -11.15
C GLY A 289 -1.46 -10.65 -10.66
N GLY A 290 -2.44 -11.06 -11.48
CA GLY A 290 -3.59 -11.84 -11.01
C GLY A 290 -3.25 -13.17 -10.31
N HIS A 291 -2.16 -13.82 -10.70
CA HIS A 291 -1.72 -15.10 -10.15
C HIS A 291 -0.29 -15.06 -9.63
N VAL A 292 0.19 -13.94 -9.09
CA VAL A 292 1.53 -13.84 -8.50
C VAL A 292 1.50 -13.15 -7.14
N ASN A 293 2.50 -13.46 -6.31
CA ASN A 293 2.72 -12.79 -5.02
C ASN A 293 4.00 -11.93 -5.01
N HIS A 294 4.75 -11.93 -6.11
CA HIS A 294 6.03 -11.26 -6.27
C HIS A 294 6.26 -10.93 -7.74
N ALA A 295 6.80 -9.76 -8.03
CA ALA A 295 7.38 -9.44 -9.32
C ALA A 295 8.70 -10.20 -9.48
N LEU A 296 8.90 -10.86 -10.63
CA LEU A 296 10.14 -11.57 -10.94
C LEU A 296 10.95 -10.83 -12.01
N PHE A 297 12.26 -10.74 -11.77
CA PHE A 297 13.22 -10.08 -12.64
C PHE A 297 14.32 -11.06 -13.04
N LEU A 298 14.46 -11.30 -14.34
CA LEU A 298 15.44 -12.21 -14.90
C LEU A 298 16.73 -11.47 -15.22
N SER A 299 17.88 -12.02 -14.84
CA SER A 299 19.16 -11.61 -15.39
C SER A 299 19.93 -12.81 -15.89
N LYS A 300 21.09 -12.60 -16.55
CA LYS A 300 21.95 -13.71 -16.99
C LYS A 300 22.31 -14.67 -15.85
N SER A 301 22.40 -14.15 -14.62
CA SER A 301 22.89 -14.89 -13.46
C SER A 301 21.78 -15.50 -12.59
N GLY A 302 20.52 -15.19 -12.81
CA GLY A 302 19.45 -15.67 -11.91
C GLY A 302 18.12 -14.98 -12.08
N VAL A 303 17.18 -15.39 -11.24
CA VAL A 303 15.86 -14.78 -11.06
C VAL A 303 15.80 -14.10 -9.70
N TYR A 304 15.35 -12.86 -9.66
CA TYR A 304 15.35 -12.00 -8.48
C TYR A 304 13.95 -11.48 -8.19
N TYR A 305 13.66 -11.21 -6.92
CA TYR A 305 12.40 -10.62 -6.47
C TYR A 305 12.64 -9.74 -5.24
N TYR A 306 11.68 -8.88 -4.94
CA TYR A 306 11.68 -8.09 -3.71
C TYR A 306 10.89 -8.82 -2.63
N ASP A 307 11.53 -9.13 -1.49
CA ASP A 307 10.85 -9.64 -0.30
C ASP A 307 10.39 -8.44 0.55
N ASN A 308 9.07 -8.31 0.68
CA ASN A 308 8.47 -7.16 1.37
C ASN A 308 8.52 -7.25 2.90
N GLN A 309 8.90 -8.40 3.47
CA GLN A 309 9.14 -8.59 4.91
C GLN A 309 10.58 -8.27 5.28
N THR A 310 11.55 -8.77 4.52
CA THR A 310 12.97 -8.47 4.75
C THR A 310 13.36 -7.09 4.22
N LYS A 311 12.54 -6.52 3.32
CA LYS A 311 12.78 -5.26 2.60
C LYS A 311 14.05 -5.34 1.74
N GLN A 312 14.35 -6.53 1.21
CA GLN A 312 15.55 -6.79 0.41
C GLN A 312 15.22 -7.40 -0.94
N ILE A 313 16.16 -7.27 -1.87
CA ILE A 313 16.10 -7.92 -3.17
C ILE A 313 16.82 -9.26 -3.03
N GLU A 314 16.06 -10.35 -3.20
CA GLU A 314 16.51 -11.71 -3.01
C GLU A 314 16.62 -12.46 -4.34
N ARG A 315 17.47 -13.48 -4.36
CA ARG A 315 17.63 -14.37 -5.50
C ARG A 315 16.80 -15.63 -5.28
N ALA A 316 15.90 -15.94 -6.21
CA ALA A 316 15.08 -17.14 -6.16
C ALA A 316 15.82 -18.38 -6.69
N ALA A 317 16.45 -18.27 -7.88
CA ALA A 317 17.12 -19.40 -8.54
C ALA A 317 18.04 -18.93 -9.69
N ASP A 318 18.66 -19.88 -10.38
CA ASP A 318 19.29 -19.67 -11.69
C ASP A 318 18.23 -19.28 -12.72
N ASN A 319 18.62 -18.52 -13.75
CA ASN A 319 17.70 -18.16 -14.83
C ASN A 319 17.50 -19.37 -15.75
N PRO A 320 16.28 -19.91 -15.89
CA PRO A 320 16.03 -21.08 -16.73
C PRO A 320 15.96 -20.77 -18.23
N PHE A 321 15.98 -19.49 -18.61
CA PHE A 321 15.82 -19.03 -19.98
C PHE A 321 17.09 -18.41 -20.55
N ASN A 322 17.28 -18.58 -21.86
CA ASN A 322 18.15 -17.69 -22.61
C ASN A 322 17.48 -16.32 -22.74
N MET A 323 18.16 -15.27 -22.27
CA MET A 323 17.64 -13.90 -22.28
C MET A 323 17.18 -13.47 -23.67
N GLY A 324 15.97 -12.93 -23.77
CA GLY A 324 15.37 -12.45 -25.02
C GLY A 324 14.87 -13.52 -26.01
N GLN A 325 14.91 -14.81 -25.65
CA GLN A 325 14.41 -15.90 -26.52
C GLN A 325 13.06 -16.48 -26.09
N TRP A 326 12.54 -16.06 -24.94
CA TRP A 326 11.22 -16.45 -24.45
C TRP A 326 10.20 -15.36 -24.77
N GLN A 327 8.92 -15.73 -24.84
CA GLN A 327 7.82 -14.81 -25.13
C GLN A 327 6.68 -15.03 -24.14
N GLU A 328 6.16 -13.97 -23.54
CA GLU A 328 4.85 -13.98 -22.87
C GLU A 328 3.76 -14.00 -23.94
N ILE A 329 3.04 -15.13 -24.06
CA ILE A 329 2.01 -15.34 -25.09
C ILE A 329 0.62 -14.90 -24.61
N ALA A 330 0.42 -14.90 -23.30
CA ALA A 330 -0.75 -14.42 -22.58
C ALA A 330 -0.29 -14.03 -21.16
N PRO A 331 -1.06 -13.24 -20.39
CA PRO A 331 -0.69 -12.84 -19.05
C PRO A 331 -0.18 -14.02 -18.20
N LEU A 332 1.05 -13.92 -17.70
CA LEU A 332 1.72 -14.91 -16.86
C LEU A 332 2.02 -16.27 -17.51
N ILE A 333 1.88 -16.39 -18.85
CA ILE A 333 2.09 -17.63 -19.60
C ILE A 333 3.10 -17.39 -20.72
N PHE A 334 4.12 -18.24 -20.76
CA PHE A 334 5.29 -18.06 -21.60
C PHE A 334 5.54 -19.25 -22.52
N SER A 335 6.07 -18.97 -23.70
CA SER A 335 6.61 -19.97 -24.62
C SER A 335 8.13 -19.83 -24.69
N TYR A 336 8.83 -20.95 -24.52
CA TYR A 336 10.28 -21.04 -24.68
C TYR A 336 10.68 -22.45 -25.14
N ASN A 337 11.44 -22.55 -26.23
CA ASN A 337 11.87 -23.84 -26.82
C ASN A 337 10.71 -24.85 -27.02
N ASN A 338 9.56 -24.37 -27.52
CA ASN A 338 8.33 -25.16 -27.73
C ASN A 338 7.70 -25.73 -26.42
N GLN A 339 8.24 -25.35 -25.26
CA GLN A 339 7.69 -25.65 -23.94
C GLN A 339 6.84 -24.48 -23.46
N THR A 340 5.86 -24.78 -22.60
CA THR A 340 4.99 -23.78 -21.99
C THR A 340 5.34 -23.65 -20.53
N TYR A 341 5.57 -22.41 -20.10
CA TYR A 341 5.81 -22.06 -18.72
C TYR A 341 4.73 -21.10 -18.24
N PHE A 342 4.48 -21.06 -16.94
CA PHE A 342 3.55 -20.09 -16.38
C PHE A 342 3.92 -19.73 -14.95
N LEU A 343 3.57 -18.51 -14.53
CA LEU A 343 3.68 -18.10 -13.14
C LEU A 343 2.38 -18.41 -12.40
N GLN A 344 2.51 -18.87 -11.16
CA GLN A 344 1.36 -19.10 -10.28
C GLN A 344 1.70 -18.79 -8.82
N GLY A 345 0.75 -18.22 -8.10
CA GLY A 345 0.86 -17.87 -6.70
C GLY A 345 0.41 -19.03 -5.81
N SER A 346 0.97 -19.11 -4.61
CA SER A 346 0.43 -20.00 -3.56
C SER A 346 0.59 -19.38 -2.19
N GLU A 347 -0.29 -19.74 -1.28
CA GLU A 347 -0.22 -19.37 0.12
C GLU A 347 -0.06 -20.61 1.00
N ARG A 348 0.76 -20.49 2.04
CA ARG A 348 0.82 -21.49 3.12
C ARG A 348 0.19 -20.91 4.38
N TRP A 349 -0.84 -21.57 4.88
CA TRP A 349 -1.54 -21.19 6.10
C TRP A 349 -1.24 -22.16 7.24
N GLY A 350 -1.20 -21.64 8.46
CA GLY A 350 -1.08 -22.44 9.66
C GLY A 350 -2.38 -23.18 10.01
N GLY A 351 -2.24 -24.35 10.61
CA GLY A 351 -3.38 -25.14 11.06
C GLY A 351 -4.06 -24.57 12.32
N ARG A 352 -5.07 -25.28 12.83
CA ARG A 352 -5.90 -24.85 13.96
C ARG A 352 -5.14 -24.38 15.21
N LYS A 353 -3.99 -25.00 15.53
CA LYS A 353 -3.17 -24.67 16.73
C LYS A 353 -2.26 -23.45 16.52
N GLY A 354 -2.15 -22.95 15.30
CA GLY A 354 -1.33 -21.78 14.97
C GLY A 354 -1.87 -21.12 13.71
N PRO A 355 -3.09 -20.58 13.74
CA PRO A 355 -3.73 -19.99 12.57
C PRO A 355 -2.95 -18.77 12.08
N GLY A 356 -3.07 -18.47 10.79
CA GLY A 356 -2.46 -17.31 10.15
C GLY A 356 -1.66 -17.65 8.90
N LEU A 357 -1.44 -16.63 8.06
CA LEU A 357 -0.62 -16.75 6.86
C LEU A 357 0.84 -16.94 7.26
N ILE A 358 1.46 -18.04 6.81
CA ILE A 358 2.85 -18.36 7.09
C ILE A 358 3.76 -17.78 6.00
N SER A 359 3.40 -18.02 4.74
CA SER A 359 4.18 -17.56 3.60
C SER A 359 3.35 -17.41 2.34
N ARG A 360 3.82 -16.54 1.45
CA ARG A 360 3.36 -16.43 0.06
C ARG A 360 4.50 -16.79 -0.86
N SER A 361 4.19 -17.44 -1.98
CA SER A 361 5.17 -17.84 -2.98
C SER A 361 4.68 -17.50 -4.39
N THR A 362 5.61 -17.15 -5.27
CA THR A 362 5.41 -17.15 -6.73
C THR A 362 6.26 -18.25 -7.31
N HIS A 363 5.63 -19.12 -8.07
CA HIS A 363 6.27 -20.26 -8.72
C HIS A 363 6.38 -20.00 -10.21
N LEU A 364 7.44 -20.52 -10.82
CA LEU A 364 7.50 -20.75 -12.24
C LEU A 364 7.34 -22.25 -12.49
N TYR A 365 6.29 -22.60 -13.20
CA TYR A 365 5.98 -23.96 -13.59
C TYR A 365 6.26 -24.19 -15.06
N GLN A 366 6.65 -25.41 -15.42
CA GLN A 366 6.61 -25.92 -16.78
C GLN A 366 5.40 -26.83 -16.91
N LEU A 367 4.54 -26.57 -17.90
CA LEU A 367 3.36 -27.39 -18.18
C LEU A 367 3.80 -28.78 -18.67
N GLU A 368 3.30 -29.82 -18.00
CA GLU A 368 3.52 -31.22 -18.40
C GLU A 368 2.42 -31.69 -19.36
N ASP A 369 2.71 -32.73 -20.15
CA ASP A 369 1.74 -33.38 -21.03
C ASP A 369 1.02 -32.44 -22.03
N ALA A 370 1.60 -31.27 -22.32
CA ALA A 370 1.03 -30.32 -23.26
C ALA A 370 1.06 -30.87 -24.68
N ALA A 371 -0.06 -30.78 -25.39
CA ALA A 371 -0.12 -31.10 -26.82
C ALA A 371 0.97 -30.37 -27.62
N THR A 372 1.46 -31.01 -28.68
CA THR A 372 2.49 -30.46 -29.56
C THR A 372 1.87 -29.48 -30.55
N GLY A 373 2.58 -28.38 -30.85
CA GLY A 373 2.17 -27.37 -31.82
C GLY A 373 2.16 -25.96 -31.24
N PRO A 374 1.95 -24.93 -32.09
CA PRO A 374 1.85 -23.56 -31.64
C PRO A 374 0.57 -23.35 -30.82
N TRP A 375 0.60 -22.32 -29.97
CA TRP A 375 -0.58 -21.81 -29.30
C TRP A 375 -1.39 -20.93 -30.26
N GLU A 376 -2.70 -21.16 -30.33
CA GLU A 376 -3.65 -20.38 -31.12
C GLU A 376 -4.70 -19.78 -30.18
N LYS A 377 -4.82 -18.45 -30.15
CA LYS A 377 -5.89 -17.78 -29.40
C LYS A 377 -7.21 -18.00 -30.13
N VAL A 378 -8.22 -18.51 -29.43
CA VAL A 378 -9.54 -18.83 -29.98
C VAL A 378 -10.53 -17.70 -29.72
N ALA A 379 -10.64 -17.25 -28.46
CA ALA A 379 -11.59 -16.21 -28.07
C ALA A 379 -11.15 -15.54 -26.76
N ASN A 380 -11.67 -14.34 -26.51
CA ASN A 380 -11.73 -13.80 -25.14
C ASN A 380 -12.98 -14.35 -24.46
N VAL A 381 -12.90 -14.58 -23.15
CA VAL A 381 -14.05 -14.99 -22.34
C VAL A 381 -14.73 -13.72 -21.84
N THR A 382 -15.97 -13.48 -22.29
CA THR A 382 -16.80 -12.30 -22.03
C THR A 382 -16.27 -10.97 -22.58
N THR A 383 -17.16 -9.98 -22.65
CA THR A 383 -16.80 -8.59 -22.98
C THR A 383 -15.89 -7.93 -21.93
N HIS A 384 -15.85 -8.46 -20.71
CA HIS A 384 -15.00 -7.97 -19.64
C HIS A 384 -13.60 -8.59 -19.60
N HIS A 385 -13.25 -9.44 -20.58
CA HIS A 385 -11.92 -10.04 -20.73
C HIS A 385 -11.41 -10.79 -19.48
N TYR A 386 -12.31 -11.52 -18.81
CA TYR A 386 -11.98 -12.30 -17.61
C TYR A 386 -10.94 -13.39 -17.84
N ALA A 387 -10.86 -13.88 -19.07
CA ALA A 387 -9.91 -14.91 -19.48
C ALA A 387 -9.79 -14.97 -21.00
N GLU A 388 -8.96 -15.88 -21.46
CA GLU A 388 -8.77 -16.18 -22.87
C GLU A 388 -8.85 -17.69 -23.09
N VAL A 389 -9.54 -18.10 -24.15
CA VAL A 389 -9.54 -19.49 -24.62
C VAL A 389 -8.44 -19.65 -25.64
N TRP A 390 -7.56 -20.61 -25.40
CA TRP A 390 -6.42 -20.93 -26.25
C TRP A 390 -6.44 -22.39 -26.64
N LYS A 391 -5.89 -22.70 -27.81
CA LYS A 391 -5.78 -24.05 -28.36
C LYS A 391 -4.31 -24.40 -28.55
N LYS A 392 -3.96 -25.64 -28.21
CA LYS A 392 -2.67 -26.24 -28.56
C LYS A 392 -2.92 -27.66 -29.07
N GLY A 393 -2.57 -27.93 -30.32
CA GLY A 393 -2.91 -29.20 -30.95
C GLY A 393 -4.42 -29.44 -30.98
N ASN A 394 -4.91 -30.51 -30.33
CA ASN A 394 -6.33 -30.83 -30.23
C ASN A 394 -6.97 -30.46 -28.87
N GLN A 395 -6.20 -29.84 -27.98
CA GLN A 395 -6.65 -29.46 -26.63
C GLN A 395 -6.95 -27.97 -26.55
N TYR A 396 -7.90 -27.63 -25.68
CA TYR A 396 -8.30 -26.27 -25.38
C TYR A 396 -8.03 -25.94 -23.92
N TYR A 397 -7.62 -24.71 -23.68
CA TYR A 397 -7.18 -24.22 -22.39
C TYR A 397 -7.86 -22.90 -22.08
N TYR A 398 -8.19 -22.71 -20.81
CA TYR A 398 -8.69 -21.47 -20.25
C TYR A 398 -7.52 -20.78 -19.55
N PHE A 399 -7.11 -19.61 -20.02
CA PHE A 399 -6.06 -18.78 -19.44
C PHE A 399 -6.70 -17.66 -18.64
N ASP A 400 -6.57 -17.72 -17.31
CA ASP A 400 -7.30 -16.85 -16.41
C ASP A 400 -6.66 -15.46 -16.28
N ARG A 401 -7.48 -14.41 -16.23
CA ARG A 401 -7.04 -13.03 -15.95
C ARG A 401 -7.67 -12.44 -14.70
N LEU A 402 -8.65 -13.12 -14.09
CA LEU A 402 -9.35 -12.67 -12.88
C LEU A 402 -8.46 -12.73 -11.64
N GLY A 403 -7.65 -13.78 -11.53
CA GLY A 403 -6.70 -13.95 -10.45
C GLY A 403 -7.23 -14.66 -9.21
N SER A 404 -6.29 -15.00 -8.33
CA SER A 404 -6.53 -15.74 -7.09
C SER A 404 -7.48 -15.05 -6.10
N THR A 405 -7.56 -13.71 -6.14
CA THR A 405 -8.48 -12.92 -5.31
C THR A 405 -9.95 -13.17 -5.66
N GLN A 406 -10.23 -13.65 -6.87
CA GLN A 406 -11.56 -14.10 -7.29
C GLN A 406 -11.79 -15.60 -7.01
N LEU A 407 -10.96 -16.21 -6.15
CA LEU A 407 -11.00 -17.64 -5.80
C LEU A 407 -10.82 -18.58 -7.01
N ILE A 408 -10.20 -18.09 -8.08
CA ILE A 408 -9.74 -18.91 -9.21
C ILE A 408 -8.25 -19.12 -8.99
N GLN A 409 -7.88 -20.33 -8.57
CA GLN A 409 -6.57 -20.58 -7.97
C GLN A 409 -5.42 -20.70 -8.97
N GLN A 410 -5.70 -21.25 -10.17
CA GLN A 410 -4.67 -21.51 -11.18
C GLN A 410 -4.70 -20.48 -12.30
N THR A 411 -3.51 -20.25 -12.86
CA THR A 411 -3.29 -19.35 -14.00
C THR A 411 -3.88 -19.90 -15.29
N LEU A 412 -3.91 -21.23 -15.43
CA LEU A 412 -4.53 -21.89 -16.57
C LEU A 412 -5.14 -23.24 -16.22
N TYR A 413 -6.17 -23.61 -16.97
CA TYR A 413 -6.89 -24.88 -16.84
C TYR A 413 -7.04 -25.55 -18.20
N LEU A 414 -7.12 -26.88 -18.21
CA LEU A 414 -7.55 -27.64 -19.38
C LEU A 414 -9.09 -27.62 -19.45
N ILE A 415 -9.64 -27.33 -20.62
CA ILE A 415 -11.09 -27.36 -20.84
C ILE A 415 -11.51 -28.81 -21.09
N ALA A 416 -12.40 -29.33 -20.25
CA ALA A 416 -12.72 -30.77 -20.21
C ALA A 416 -13.48 -31.27 -21.44
N ASP A 417 -14.37 -30.45 -21.99
CA ASP A 417 -15.28 -30.85 -23.05
C ASP A 417 -15.72 -29.69 -23.95
N ARG A 418 -16.35 -30.04 -25.08
CA ARG A 418 -16.79 -29.09 -26.10
C ARG A 418 -17.96 -28.22 -25.65
N GLU A 419 -18.80 -28.71 -24.74
CA GLU A 419 -19.91 -27.93 -24.18
C GLU A 419 -19.36 -26.76 -23.37
N THR A 420 -18.42 -27.04 -22.48
CA THR A 420 -17.69 -26.03 -21.69
C THR A 420 -16.95 -25.05 -22.60
N LEU A 421 -16.28 -25.54 -23.64
CA LEU A 421 -15.64 -24.68 -24.64
C LEU A 421 -16.65 -23.72 -25.28
N ASN A 422 -17.81 -24.22 -25.70
CA ASN A 422 -18.84 -23.39 -26.33
C ASN A 422 -19.38 -22.34 -25.34
N HIS A 423 -19.63 -22.72 -24.09
CA HIS A 423 -20.07 -21.78 -23.03
C HIS A 423 -19.05 -20.66 -22.82
N LEU A 424 -17.76 -20.99 -22.71
CA LEU A 424 -16.70 -20.00 -22.52
C LEU A 424 -16.54 -19.02 -23.68
N ILE A 425 -16.88 -19.44 -24.91
CA ILE A 425 -16.74 -18.63 -26.12
C ILE A 425 -17.97 -17.73 -26.35
N HIS A 426 -19.19 -18.21 -26.06
CA HIS A 426 -20.42 -17.56 -26.52
C HIS A 426 -21.25 -16.92 -25.40
N ASP A 427 -21.09 -17.36 -24.15
CA ASP A 427 -21.93 -16.88 -23.05
C ASP A 427 -21.28 -15.69 -22.32
N GLU A 428 -22.12 -14.81 -21.78
CA GLU A 428 -21.69 -13.76 -20.85
C GLU A 428 -21.64 -14.32 -19.42
N LEU A 429 -20.45 -14.72 -19.00
CA LEU A 429 -20.20 -15.39 -17.72
C LEU A 429 -19.79 -14.39 -16.64
N ARG A 430 -20.21 -14.62 -15.39
CA ARG A 430 -19.70 -13.89 -14.23
C ARG A 430 -18.57 -14.70 -13.58
N PRO A 431 -17.74 -14.07 -12.72
CA PRO A 431 -16.70 -14.80 -11.98
C PRO A 431 -17.23 -16.02 -11.21
N ASP A 432 -18.46 -15.96 -10.67
CA ASP A 432 -19.10 -17.09 -10.01
C ASP A 432 -19.36 -18.29 -10.93
N ASP A 433 -19.71 -18.03 -12.18
CA ASP A 433 -19.99 -19.06 -13.16
C ASP A 433 -18.68 -19.79 -13.52
N ILE A 434 -17.56 -19.05 -13.66
CA ILE A 434 -16.22 -19.65 -13.80
C ILE A 434 -15.84 -20.50 -12.59
N ARG A 435 -16.08 -20.01 -11.37
CA ARG A 435 -15.85 -20.80 -10.14
C ARG A 435 -16.66 -22.09 -10.12
N GLN A 436 -17.87 -22.10 -10.67
CA GLN A 436 -18.67 -23.31 -10.80
C GLN A 436 -18.07 -24.28 -11.82
N LEU A 437 -17.58 -23.80 -12.96
CA LEU A 437 -16.90 -24.65 -13.94
C LEU A 437 -15.67 -25.34 -13.34
N VAL A 438 -14.89 -24.64 -12.52
CA VAL A 438 -13.75 -25.25 -11.79
C VAL A 438 -14.25 -26.28 -10.77
N ARG A 439 -15.27 -25.95 -9.95
CA ARG A 439 -15.82 -26.87 -8.93
C ARG A 439 -16.45 -28.14 -9.51
N ASN A 440 -16.98 -28.06 -10.73
CA ASN A 440 -17.65 -29.16 -11.41
C ASN A 440 -16.72 -29.91 -12.38
N ASP A 441 -15.40 -29.75 -12.24
CA ASP A 441 -14.37 -30.40 -13.07
C ASP A 441 -14.54 -30.17 -14.58
N LYS A 442 -15.12 -29.03 -14.97
CA LYS A 442 -15.22 -28.57 -16.36
C LYS A 442 -13.98 -27.78 -16.80
N LEU A 443 -13.35 -27.11 -15.83
CA LEU A 443 -12.02 -26.51 -15.94
C LEU A 443 -11.06 -27.30 -15.05
N LEU A 444 -10.23 -28.13 -15.67
CA LEU A 444 -9.38 -29.09 -14.99
C LEU A 444 -8.01 -28.49 -14.68
N ALA A 445 -7.52 -28.76 -13.46
CA ALA A 445 -6.17 -28.44 -13.07
C ALA A 445 -5.15 -29.10 -14.01
N VAL A 446 -4.10 -28.36 -14.38
CA VAL A 446 -3.02 -28.91 -15.20
C VAL A 446 -1.94 -29.57 -14.36
N LYS A 447 -1.27 -30.57 -14.94
CA LYS A 447 -0.03 -31.10 -14.36
C LYS A 447 1.14 -30.21 -14.76
N ALA A 448 2.03 -29.94 -13.82
CA ALA A 448 3.16 -29.07 -14.07
C ALA A 448 4.33 -29.40 -13.15
N LYS A 449 5.54 -29.15 -13.65
CA LYS A 449 6.80 -29.29 -12.92
C LYS A 449 7.25 -27.94 -12.38
N GLU A 450 7.54 -27.85 -11.09
CA GLU A 450 8.15 -26.64 -10.49
C GLU A 450 9.59 -26.46 -11.01
N ILE A 451 9.87 -25.30 -11.59
CA ILE A 451 11.20 -24.92 -12.07
C ILE A 451 11.93 -24.07 -11.02
N LEU A 452 11.23 -23.10 -10.45
CA LEU A 452 11.73 -22.26 -9.36
C LEU A 452 10.59 -21.67 -8.54
N LYS A 453 10.96 -21.09 -7.40
CA LYS A 453 10.01 -20.46 -6.47
C LYS A 453 10.67 -19.28 -5.74
N ALA A 454 9.99 -18.13 -5.74
CA ALA A 454 10.25 -17.00 -4.86
C ALA A 454 9.31 -17.08 -3.65
N THR A 455 9.78 -16.79 -2.42
CA THR A 455 8.96 -16.94 -1.22
C THR A 455 9.22 -15.85 -0.19
N THR A 456 8.16 -15.19 0.25
CA THR A 456 8.17 -14.29 1.41
C THR A 456 7.63 -15.03 2.63
N GLN A 457 8.38 -15.03 3.74
CA GLN A 457 7.96 -15.63 5.01
C GLN A 457 7.45 -14.56 6.00
N TYR A 458 6.19 -14.64 6.40
CA TYR A 458 5.59 -13.71 7.39
C TYR A 458 5.84 -14.16 8.83
N ARG A 459 5.98 -15.48 9.03
CA ARG A 459 6.27 -16.06 10.34
C ARG A 459 7.56 -16.85 10.25
N LYS A 460 8.58 -16.43 11.00
CA LYS A 460 9.73 -17.29 11.28
C LYS A 460 9.22 -18.49 12.06
N LEU A 461 9.28 -19.68 11.46
CA LEU A 461 9.20 -20.92 12.23
C LEU A 461 10.36 -20.88 13.22
N LEU A 462 10.06 -20.67 14.50
CA LEU A 462 11.00 -20.90 15.60
C LEU A 462 11.28 -22.40 15.65
N PHE A 463 12.08 -22.92 14.71
CA PHE A 463 12.76 -24.18 14.90
C PHE A 463 13.95 -23.89 15.80
N GLY A 464 13.88 -24.45 17.01
CA GLY A 464 14.82 -24.18 18.09
C GLY A 464 16.25 -24.53 17.70
N PHE A 465 17.13 -23.55 17.83
CA PHE A 465 18.50 -23.79 18.25
C PHE A 465 18.69 -23.06 19.58
N ILE A 466 18.33 -23.74 20.66
CA ILE A 466 19.00 -23.50 21.94
C ILE A 466 20.40 -24.12 21.75
N ALA A 467 21.32 -23.34 21.20
CA ALA A 467 22.74 -23.60 21.42
C ALA A 467 23.04 -23.11 22.84
N LEU A 468 23.03 -24.04 23.80
CA LEU A 468 23.64 -23.79 25.11
C LEU A 468 25.15 -23.61 24.90
N PRO A 469 25.78 -22.61 25.54
CA PRO A 469 27.22 -22.47 25.50
C PRO A 469 27.84 -23.56 26.38
N PHE A 470 28.83 -24.27 25.84
CA PHE A 470 29.90 -24.89 26.61
C PHE A 470 31.20 -24.20 26.22
#